data_AF-A0A179I846-F1
#
_entry.id   AF-A0A179I846-F1
#
_cell.length_a   1.000
_cell.length_b   1.000
_cell.length_c   1.000
_cell.angle_alpha   90.00
_cell.angle_beta   90.00
_cell.angle_gamma   90.00
#
_symmetry.space_group_name_H-M   'P 1'
#
loop_
_entity.id
_entity.type
_entity.pdbx_description
1 polymer ?
#
loop_
_entity_poly.entity_id
_entity_poly.type
_entity_poly.pdbx_seq_one_letter_code
_entity_poly.pdbx_strand_id
1 'polypeptide(L)'
;MKILSKEEEAAHYKVVVNGGLVGGSAGLALGLGGVVLASRRYPAFRSLTLPFRSFLVTSSATFGAIVYADRCSTVFQRSQDPMYGYQDKSHRALQMARDNESSYARFVAWGRENRYSVVFASWLASMGVALAIVGRAPISTAQKLVQARVYAQGLTLAVLIVSAAFEVNDAKSGSGRWETVMVLDPDDPEHKHLIEKRIHKEEYEGQDLWMDMVEAEEKRIAERKASQASSAGKSKTPKKTADKPEKGDQADKADQSKKSDVPEKADQSEKADAKA
;
A
#
# COMPACT_ATOMS: atom_id res chain seq x y z
N MET A 1 2.46 9.78 22.26
CA MET A 1 3.69 10.19 21.55
C MET A 1 4.84 9.36 22.11
N LYS A 2 5.74 8.83 21.28
CA LYS A 2 7.03 8.28 21.76
C LYS A 2 7.93 9.48 22.12
N ILE A 3 8.53 9.47 23.31
CA ILE A 3 9.57 10.45 23.65
C ILE A 3 10.86 9.94 23.00
N LEU A 4 11.44 10.72 22.10
CA LEU A 4 12.72 10.38 21.47
C LEU A 4 13.86 10.57 22.48
N SER A 5 14.84 9.67 22.43
CA SER A 5 16.14 9.93 23.05
C SER A 5 16.88 11.04 22.30
N LYS A 6 17.78 11.76 23.00
CA LYS A 6 18.61 12.80 22.37
C LYS A 6 19.54 12.26 21.27
N GLU A 7 19.84 10.96 21.30
CA GLU A 7 20.64 10.29 20.27
C GLU A 7 19.81 9.99 19.02
N GLU A 8 18.56 9.51 19.16
CA GLU A 8 17.61 9.40 18.05
C GLU A 8 17.33 10.76 17.40
N GLU A 9 17.14 11.82 18.21
CA GLU A 9 16.93 13.19 17.74
C GLU A 9 18.14 13.72 16.95
N ALA A 10 19.36 13.58 17.47
CA ALA A 10 20.57 14.00 16.78
C ALA A 10 20.83 13.20 15.49
N ALA A 11 20.51 11.90 15.47
CA ALA A 11 20.60 11.06 14.29
C ALA A 11 19.59 11.46 13.22
N HIS A 12 18.32 11.71 13.61
CA HIS A 12 17.28 12.22 12.73
C HIS A 12 17.66 13.56 12.11
N TYR A 13 18.07 14.53 12.95
CA TYR A 13 18.51 15.85 12.51
C TYR A 13 19.64 15.78 11.48
N LYS A 14 20.66 14.95 11.72
CA LYS A 14 21.77 14.73 10.79
C LYS A 14 21.30 14.17 9.44
N VAL A 15 20.35 13.22 9.45
CA VAL A 15 19.78 12.64 8.22
C VAL A 15 18.94 13.66 7.44
N VAL A 16 18.10 14.43 8.14
CA VAL A 16 17.26 15.48 7.54
C VAL A 16 18.09 16.61 6.95
N VAL A 17 19.13 17.09 7.65
CA VAL A 17 20.04 18.13 7.14
C VAL A 17 20.82 17.65 5.93
N ASN A 18 21.38 16.44 5.97
CA ASN A 18 22.09 15.87 4.81
C ASN A 18 21.15 15.70 3.61
N GLY A 19 19.92 15.23 3.83
CA GLY A 19 18.89 15.16 2.80
C GLY A 19 18.54 16.52 2.21
N GLY A 20 18.36 17.54 3.06
CA GLY A 20 18.08 18.92 2.64
C GLY A 20 19.21 19.54 1.81
N LEU A 21 20.47 19.25 2.14
CA LEU A 21 21.64 19.71 1.37
C LEU A 21 21.74 19.02 0.01
N VAL A 22 21.50 17.70 -0.08
CA VAL A 22 21.48 16.95 -1.35
C VAL A 22 20.31 17.38 -2.24
N GLY A 23 19.09 17.42 -1.69
CA GLY A 23 17.91 17.88 -2.43
C GLY A 23 17.99 19.35 -2.83
N GLY A 24 18.54 20.20 -1.96
CA GLY A 24 18.70 21.63 -2.21
C GLY A 24 19.73 21.95 -3.28
N SER A 25 20.89 21.28 -3.25
CA SER A 25 21.91 21.42 -4.29
C SER A 25 21.45 20.88 -5.65
N ALA A 26 20.74 19.75 -5.68
CA ALA A 26 20.10 19.23 -6.89
C ALA A 26 19.01 20.17 -7.43
N GLY A 27 18.13 20.68 -6.56
CA GLY A 27 17.10 21.67 -6.92
C GLY A 27 17.67 22.99 -7.42
N LEU A 28 18.78 23.45 -6.85
CA LEU A 28 19.51 24.64 -7.30
C LEU A 28 20.17 24.43 -8.66
N ALA A 29 20.79 23.27 -8.90
CA ALA A 29 21.38 22.92 -10.19
C ALA A 29 20.30 22.82 -11.30
N LEU A 30 19.16 22.20 -11.00
CA LEU A 30 18.00 22.14 -11.89
C LEU A 30 17.40 23.53 -12.15
N GLY A 31 17.26 24.36 -11.11
CA GLY A 31 16.75 25.74 -11.23
C GLY A 31 17.64 26.62 -12.10
N LEU A 32 18.96 26.62 -11.86
CA LEU A 32 19.95 27.33 -12.67
C LEU A 32 19.96 26.82 -14.11
N GLY A 33 20.03 25.49 -14.31
CA GLY A 33 20.01 24.86 -15.63
C GLY A 33 18.74 25.23 -16.41
N GLY A 34 17.57 25.14 -15.78
CA GLY A 34 16.29 25.54 -16.34
C GLY A 34 16.25 27.01 -16.75
N VAL A 35 16.66 27.92 -15.87
CA VAL A 35 16.68 29.37 -16.16
C VAL A 35 17.67 29.72 -17.28
N VAL A 36 18.84 29.08 -17.33
CA VAL A 36 19.84 29.30 -18.40
C VAL A 36 19.36 28.75 -19.74
N LEU A 37 18.82 27.53 -19.77
CA LEU A 37 18.29 26.90 -20.99
C LEU A 37 17.06 27.65 -21.52
N ALA A 38 16.13 28.03 -20.65
CA ALA A 38 14.96 28.83 -21.03
C ALA A 38 15.37 30.21 -21.57
N SER A 39 16.34 30.88 -20.93
CA SER A 39 16.89 32.15 -21.41
C SER A 39 17.58 32.01 -22.78
N ARG A 40 18.30 30.92 -23.05
CA ARG A 40 18.84 30.66 -24.39
C ARG A 40 17.74 30.40 -25.41
N ARG A 41 16.74 29.56 -25.08
CA ARG A 41 15.75 29.05 -26.05
C ARG A 41 14.57 30.00 -26.33
N TYR A 42 14.17 30.85 -25.38
CA TYR A 42 12.92 31.64 -25.46
C TYR A 42 13.15 33.15 -25.24
N PRO A 43 12.87 34.01 -26.24
CA PRO A 43 13.03 35.46 -26.11
C PRO A 43 12.20 36.08 -24.96
N ALA A 44 10.98 35.60 -24.73
CA ALA A 44 10.12 36.07 -23.64
C ALA A 44 10.71 35.77 -22.23
N PHE A 45 11.55 34.73 -22.12
CA PHE A 45 12.27 34.43 -20.88
C PHE A 45 13.51 35.34 -20.70
N ARG A 46 14.05 35.91 -21.79
CA ARG A 46 15.10 36.95 -21.75
C ARG A 46 14.59 38.32 -21.33
N SER A 47 13.31 38.62 -21.49
CA SER A 47 12.66 39.82 -20.94
C SER A 47 12.27 39.73 -19.46
N LEU A 48 12.42 38.57 -18.79
CA LEU A 48 12.21 38.46 -17.34
C LEU A 48 13.26 39.26 -16.56
N THR A 49 12.83 39.89 -15.47
CA THR A 49 13.71 40.68 -14.59
C THR A 49 14.65 39.78 -13.78
N LEU A 50 15.78 40.33 -13.34
CA LEU A 50 16.75 39.61 -12.49
C LEU A 50 16.12 39.05 -11.20
N PRO A 51 15.32 39.81 -10.42
CA PRO A 51 14.63 39.29 -9.24
C PRO A 51 13.70 38.10 -9.53
N PHE A 52 13.00 38.09 -10.67
CA PHE A 52 12.12 36.99 -11.02
C PHE A 52 12.90 35.73 -11.41
N ARG A 53 14.07 35.88 -12.06
CA ARG A 53 14.97 34.74 -12.32
C ARG A 53 15.57 34.18 -11.05
N SER A 54 16.06 35.02 -10.13
CA SER A 54 16.62 34.53 -8.86
C SER A 54 15.55 33.85 -8.01
N PHE A 55 14.32 34.37 -7.98
CA PHE A 55 13.17 33.71 -7.34
C PHE A 55 12.92 32.29 -7.89
N LEU A 56 12.87 32.11 -9.22
CA LEU A 56 12.69 30.78 -9.81
C LEU A 56 13.80 29.80 -9.39
N VAL A 57 15.06 30.25 -9.32
CA VAL A 57 16.19 29.42 -8.88
C VAL A 57 16.08 29.07 -7.38
N THR A 58 15.83 30.06 -6.52
CA THR A 58 15.77 29.83 -5.06
C THR A 58 14.53 29.02 -4.68
N SER A 59 13.38 29.22 -5.31
CA SER A 59 12.20 28.36 -5.12
C SER A 59 12.47 26.92 -5.54
N SER A 60 13.17 26.66 -6.65
CA SER A 60 13.56 25.30 -7.04
C SER A 60 14.54 24.66 -6.05
N ALA A 61 15.49 25.42 -5.52
CA ALA A 61 16.41 24.95 -4.47
C ALA A 61 15.66 24.60 -3.17
N THR A 62 14.84 25.51 -2.65
CA THR A 62 14.06 25.31 -1.42
C THR A 62 13.07 24.15 -1.55
N PHE A 63 12.39 24.01 -2.69
CA PHE A 63 11.49 22.88 -2.95
C PHE A 63 12.24 21.54 -2.96
N GLY A 64 13.38 21.47 -3.66
CA GLY A 64 14.23 20.27 -3.69
C GLY A 64 14.76 19.90 -2.30
N ALA A 65 15.17 20.90 -1.51
CA ALA A 65 15.62 20.70 -0.13
C ALA A 65 14.51 20.10 0.75
N ILE A 66 13.32 20.72 0.78
CA ILE A 66 12.21 20.28 1.63
C ILE A 66 11.75 18.87 1.25
N VAL A 67 11.49 18.60 -0.03
CA VAL A 67 10.93 17.31 -0.48
C VAL A 67 11.89 16.15 -0.25
N TYR A 68 13.21 16.36 -0.42
CA TYR A 68 14.19 15.31 -0.17
C TYR A 68 14.49 15.14 1.34
N ALA A 69 14.55 16.23 2.11
CA ALA A 69 14.68 16.18 3.56
C ALA A 69 13.51 15.45 4.23
N ASP A 70 12.28 15.71 3.78
CA ASP A 70 11.08 15.03 4.25
C ASP A 70 11.10 13.53 3.90
N ARG A 71 11.45 13.16 2.65
CA ARG A 71 11.66 11.75 2.29
C ARG A 71 12.71 11.06 3.17
N CYS A 72 13.84 11.73 3.46
CA CYS A 72 14.84 11.21 4.38
C CYS A 72 14.29 11.05 5.80
N SER A 73 13.45 11.98 6.27
CA SER A 73 12.73 11.89 7.54
C SER A 73 11.79 10.67 7.58
N THR A 74 10.97 10.45 6.54
CA THR A 74 10.05 9.31 6.48
C THR A 74 10.80 7.97 6.42
N VAL A 75 11.86 7.88 5.61
CA VAL A 75 12.68 6.66 5.49
C VAL A 75 13.40 6.35 6.80
N PHE A 76 13.92 7.38 7.49
CA PHE A 76 14.54 7.20 8.80
C PHE A 76 13.55 6.69 9.84
N GLN A 77 12.37 7.32 9.96
CA GLN A 77 11.31 6.89 10.88
C GLN A 77 10.89 5.43 10.61
N ARG A 78 10.66 5.07 9.34
CA ARG A 78 10.37 3.69 8.92
C ARG A 78 11.50 2.73 9.32
N SER A 79 12.76 3.09 9.10
CA SER A 79 13.91 2.25 9.49
C SER A 79 14.11 2.07 11.00
N GLN A 80 13.39 2.83 11.84
CA GLN A 80 13.36 2.66 13.29
C GLN A 80 12.13 1.89 13.80
N ASP A 81 11.14 1.64 12.95
CA ASP A 81 9.96 0.84 13.32
C ASP A 81 10.33 -0.66 13.23
N PRO A 82 10.28 -1.43 14.33
CA PRO A 82 10.63 -2.84 14.31
C PRO A 82 9.75 -3.73 13.41
N MET A 83 8.57 -3.25 13.02
CA MET A 83 7.64 -3.97 12.14
C MET A 83 7.79 -3.58 10.66
N TYR A 84 8.52 -2.50 10.34
CA TYR A 84 8.64 -2.03 8.96
C TYR A 84 9.36 -3.05 8.07
N GLY A 85 8.66 -3.54 7.06
CA GLY A 85 9.17 -4.61 6.20
C GLY A 85 9.14 -6.00 6.85
N TYR A 86 8.36 -6.21 7.91
CA TYR A 86 7.97 -7.57 8.33
C TYR A 86 7.23 -8.26 7.16
N GLN A 87 7.79 -9.34 6.64
CA GLN A 87 7.18 -10.11 5.56
C GLN A 87 6.55 -11.39 6.08
N ASP A 88 5.24 -11.32 6.29
CA ASP A 88 4.39 -12.46 6.59
C ASP A 88 4.47 -13.58 5.52
N LYS A 89 3.99 -14.78 5.86
CA LYS A 89 3.80 -15.88 4.90
C LYS A 89 2.95 -15.48 3.69
N SER A 90 1.92 -14.64 3.88
CA SER A 90 1.14 -14.03 2.79
C SER A 90 2.05 -13.23 1.84
N HIS A 91 2.90 -12.35 2.35
CA HIS A 91 3.85 -11.55 1.57
C HIS A 91 4.85 -12.42 0.79
N ARG A 92 5.28 -13.57 1.33
CA ARG A 92 6.11 -14.53 0.58
C ARG A 92 5.33 -15.31 -0.48
N ALA A 93 4.10 -15.72 -0.19
CA ALA A 93 3.22 -16.36 -1.20
C ALA A 93 2.87 -15.40 -2.35
N LEU A 94 2.64 -14.13 -2.03
CA LEU A 94 2.45 -13.05 -3.01
C LEU A 94 3.69 -12.84 -3.87
N GLN A 95 4.91 -12.87 -3.31
CA GLN A 95 6.16 -12.79 -4.08
C GLN A 95 6.33 -14.01 -5.00
N MET A 96 6.08 -15.22 -4.51
CA MET A 96 6.14 -16.45 -5.33
C MET A 96 5.12 -16.44 -6.48
N ALA A 97 3.91 -15.91 -6.26
CA ALA A 97 2.95 -15.67 -7.34
C ALA A 97 3.46 -14.58 -8.31
N ARG A 98 4.00 -13.48 -7.78
CA ARG A 98 4.53 -12.34 -8.54
C ARG A 98 5.68 -12.75 -9.45
N ASP A 99 6.53 -13.69 -9.05
CA ASP A 99 7.66 -14.21 -9.85
C ASP A 99 7.23 -15.18 -10.95
N ASN A 100 6.01 -15.72 -10.89
CA ASN A 100 5.38 -16.46 -11.98
C ASN A 100 4.46 -15.59 -12.87
N GLU A 101 4.32 -14.29 -12.60
CA GLU A 101 3.60 -13.36 -13.49
C GLU A 101 4.34 -13.13 -14.81
N SER A 102 3.59 -13.07 -15.91
CA SER A 102 4.14 -12.61 -17.20
C SER A 102 4.64 -11.17 -17.13
N SER A 103 5.66 -10.83 -17.92
CA SER A 103 6.24 -9.48 -17.97
C SER A 103 5.20 -8.38 -18.27
N TYR A 104 4.13 -8.71 -19.00
CA TYR A 104 3.02 -7.79 -19.24
C TYR A 104 2.14 -7.58 -18.00
N ALA A 105 1.77 -8.65 -17.30
CA ALA A 105 1.02 -8.55 -16.04
C ALA A 105 1.82 -7.75 -15.00
N ARG A 106 3.11 -8.05 -14.86
CA ARG A 106 4.05 -7.35 -13.97
C ARG A 106 4.20 -5.86 -14.33
N PHE A 107 4.20 -5.50 -15.62
CA PHE A 107 4.18 -4.09 -16.07
C PHE A 107 2.85 -3.38 -15.76
N VAL A 108 1.71 -4.01 -16.03
CA VAL A 108 0.37 -3.46 -15.71
C VAL A 108 0.20 -3.28 -14.20
N ALA A 109 0.69 -4.22 -13.39
CA ALA A 109 0.69 -4.13 -11.94
C ALA A 109 1.62 -3.01 -11.44
N TRP A 110 2.83 -2.87 -11.98
CA TRP A 110 3.72 -1.74 -11.68
C TRP A 110 3.08 -0.38 -12.01
N GLY A 111 2.36 -0.30 -13.14
CA GLY A 111 1.64 0.91 -13.56
C GLY A 111 0.44 1.23 -12.66
N ARG A 112 -0.21 0.21 -12.08
CA ARG A 112 -1.28 0.37 -11.07
C ARG A 112 -0.73 0.87 -9.74
N GLU A 113 0.39 0.29 -9.28
CA GLU A 113 1.10 0.71 -8.08
C GLU A 113 1.56 2.18 -8.19
N ASN A 114 2.20 2.50 -9.32
CA ASN A 114 2.74 3.83 -9.61
C ASN A 114 1.71 4.78 -10.26
N ARG A 115 0.40 4.52 -10.09
CA ARG A 115 -0.70 5.27 -10.74
C ARG A 115 -0.51 6.79 -10.73
N TYR A 116 -0.16 7.35 -9.57
CA TYR A 116 0.05 8.79 -9.40
C TYR A 116 1.30 9.29 -10.16
N SER A 117 2.41 8.57 -10.07
CA SER A 117 3.67 8.91 -10.77
C SER A 117 3.52 8.82 -12.28
N VAL A 118 2.79 7.82 -12.79
CA VAL A 118 2.52 7.62 -14.22
C VAL A 118 1.59 8.73 -14.75
N VAL A 119 0.54 9.09 -14.02
CA VAL A 119 -0.35 10.21 -14.40
C VAL A 119 0.40 11.54 -14.36
N PHE A 120 1.21 11.81 -13.34
CA PHE A 120 2.02 13.03 -13.28
C PHE A 120 3.08 13.09 -14.40
N ALA A 121 3.76 11.99 -14.71
CA ALA A 121 4.76 11.91 -15.78
C ALA A 121 4.14 12.07 -17.18
N SER A 122 2.99 11.43 -17.44
CA SER A 122 2.25 11.57 -18.70
C SER A 122 1.65 12.97 -18.88
N TRP A 123 1.20 13.60 -17.78
CA TRP A 123 0.80 15.01 -17.76
C TRP A 123 1.97 15.94 -18.13
N LEU A 124 3.13 15.79 -17.48
CA LEU A 124 4.35 16.54 -17.84
C LEU A 124 4.78 16.30 -19.29
N ALA A 125 4.71 15.05 -19.77
CA ALA A 125 5.03 14.71 -21.15
C ALA A 125 4.07 15.38 -22.14
N SER A 126 2.76 15.39 -21.86
CA SER A 126 1.77 16.05 -22.72
C SER A 126 1.97 17.57 -22.76
N MET A 127 2.31 18.21 -21.64
CA MET A 127 2.71 19.62 -21.61
C MET A 127 3.98 19.88 -22.42
N GLY A 128 4.99 19.01 -22.30
CA GLY A 128 6.23 19.10 -23.09
C GLY A 128 5.99 19.00 -24.60
N VAL A 129 5.17 18.05 -25.02
CA VAL A 129 4.76 17.87 -26.43
C VAL A 129 3.94 19.08 -26.92
N ALA A 130 2.96 19.53 -26.13
CA ALA A 130 2.15 20.71 -26.46
C ALA A 130 3.02 21.98 -26.63
N LEU A 131 3.97 22.21 -25.72
CA LEU A 131 4.93 23.32 -25.83
C LEU A 131 5.87 23.17 -27.05
N ALA A 132 6.28 21.95 -27.40
CA ALA A 132 7.10 21.69 -28.60
C ALA A 132 6.33 21.94 -29.92
N ILE A 133 5.01 21.77 -29.93
CA ILE A 133 4.13 22.04 -31.07
C ILE A 133 3.75 23.54 -31.12
N VAL A 134 3.19 24.09 -30.04
CA VAL A 134 2.78 25.51 -29.95
C VAL A 134 3.98 26.47 -30.03
N GLY A 135 5.16 26.01 -29.62
CA GLY A 135 6.43 26.72 -29.81
C GLY A 135 6.88 26.85 -31.28
N ARG A 136 6.32 26.05 -32.19
CA ARG A 136 6.51 26.15 -33.65
C ARG A 136 5.33 26.82 -34.38
N ALA A 137 4.15 26.88 -33.76
CA ALA A 137 2.95 27.46 -34.37
C ALA A 137 3.09 28.98 -34.63
N PRO A 138 2.76 29.49 -35.84
CA PRO A 138 2.89 30.91 -36.23
C PRO A 138 1.71 31.76 -35.70
N ILE A 139 1.56 31.81 -34.38
CA ILE A 139 0.51 32.57 -33.66
C ILE A 139 1.19 33.72 -32.91
N SER A 140 0.53 34.89 -32.83
CA SER A 140 1.11 36.07 -32.17
C SER A 140 1.36 35.85 -30.66
N THR A 141 2.34 36.57 -30.12
CA THR A 141 2.69 36.51 -28.69
C THR A 141 1.54 36.92 -27.78
N ALA A 142 0.73 37.90 -28.18
CA ALA A 142 -0.45 38.35 -27.45
C ALA A 142 -1.53 37.24 -27.37
N GLN A 143 -1.84 36.58 -28.49
CA GLN A 143 -2.79 35.46 -28.52
C GLN A 143 -2.31 34.28 -27.66
N LYS A 144 -1.00 33.93 -27.72
CA LYS A 144 -0.41 32.90 -26.86
C LYS A 144 -0.53 33.26 -25.37
N LEU A 145 -0.44 34.55 -25.01
CA LEU A 145 -0.62 35.02 -23.63
C LEU A 145 -2.07 34.88 -23.12
N VAL A 146 -3.06 35.18 -23.96
CA VAL A 146 -4.49 34.98 -23.63
C VAL A 146 -4.81 33.50 -23.48
N GLN A 147 -4.39 32.67 -24.46
CA GLN A 147 -4.55 31.22 -24.41
C GLN A 147 -3.89 30.60 -23.17
N ALA A 148 -2.67 31.02 -22.81
CA ALA A 148 -1.98 30.53 -21.63
C ALA A 148 -2.75 30.75 -20.31
N ARG A 149 -3.52 31.86 -20.19
CA ARG A 149 -4.36 32.11 -19.01
C ARG A 149 -5.56 31.16 -18.96
N VAL A 150 -6.26 30.99 -20.08
CA VAL A 150 -7.40 30.05 -20.17
C VAL A 150 -6.94 28.62 -19.92
N TYR A 151 -5.80 28.21 -20.50
CA TYR A 151 -5.22 26.90 -20.23
C TYR A 151 -4.79 26.75 -18.76
N ALA A 152 -4.20 27.76 -18.12
CA ALA A 152 -3.84 27.69 -16.70
C ALA A 152 -5.07 27.54 -15.78
N GLN A 153 -6.19 28.21 -16.09
CA GLN A 153 -7.45 28.07 -15.34
C GLN A 153 -8.11 26.70 -15.58
N GLY A 154 -8.09 26.20 -16.82
CA GLY A 154 -8.53 24.83 -17.11
C GLY A 154 -7.65 23.78 -16.44
N LEU A 155 -6.34 24.04 -16.32
CA LEU A 155 -5.36 23.16 -15.68
C LEU A 155 -5.58 23.05 -14.17
N THR A 156 -5.86 24.16 -13.47
CA THR A 156 -6.19 24.10 -12.04
C THR A 156 -7.52 23.37 -11.79
N LEU A 157 -8.52 23.60 -12.63
CA LEU A 157 -9.80 22.87 -12.55
C LEU A 157 -9.60 21.37 -12.81
N ALA A 158 -8.80 21.01 -13.83
CA ALA A 158 -8.47 19.62 -14.14
C ALA A 158 -7.69 18.94 -13.01
N VAL A 159 -6.73 19.63 -12.36
CA VAL A 159 -6.01 19.09 -11.19
C VAL A 159 -6.97 18.84 -10.02
N LEU A 160 -7.90 19.76 -9.73
CA LEU A 160 -8.91 19.54 -8.68
C LEU A 160 -9.83 18.36 -8.99
N ILE A 161 -10.31 18.25 -10.24
CA ILE A 161 -11.14 17.12 -10.71
C ILE A 161 -10.35 15.80 -10.63
N VAL A 162 -9.08 15.79 -11.01
CA VAL A 162 -8.21 14.60 -10.95
C VAL A 162 -7.95 14.19 -9.50
N SER A 163 -7.66 15.12 -8.59
CA SER A 163 -7.52 14.82 -7.15
C SER A 163 -8.80 14.25 -6.55
N ALA A 164 -9.97 14.87 -6.81
CA ALA A 164 -11.25 14.38 -6.31
C ALA A 164 -11.64 13.02 -6.94
N ALA A 165 -11.36 12.83 -8.23
CA ALA A 165 -11.56 11.55 -8.91
C ALA A 165 -10.62 10.47 -8.35
N PHE A 166 -9.40 10.82 -7.94
CA PHE A 166 -8.51 9.91 -7.24
C PHE A 166 -8.98 9.59 -5.83
N GLU A 167 -9.41 10.56 -5.04
CA GLU A 167 -9.97 10.34 -3.69
C GLU A 167 -11.20 9.42 -3.72
N VAL A 168 -12.15 9.69 -4.62
CA VAL A 168 -13.34 8.86 -4.85
C VAL A 168 -12.97 7.50 -5.42
N ASN A 169 -11.98 7.41 -6.33
CA ASN A 169 -11.51 6.13 -6.84
C ASN A 169 -10.76 5.34 -5.76
N ASP A 170 -10.02 5.98 -4.85
CA ASP A 170 -9.29 5.30 -3.79
C ASP A 170 -10.29 4.68 -2.81
N ALA A 171 -11.25 5.48 -2.33
CA ALA A 171 -12.37 5.03 -1.50
C ALA A 171 -13.21 3.91 -2.15
N LYS A 172 -13.41 3.94 -3.48
CA LYS A 172 -14.09 2.86 -4.23
C LYS A 172 -13.21 1.66 -4.54
N SER A 173 -11.90 1.86 -4.70
CA SER A 173 -10.92 0.80 -4.90
C SER A 173 -10.49 0.13 -3.61
N GLY A 174 -11.01 0.62 -2.47
CA GLY A 174 -10.80 0.12 -1.12
C GLY A 174 -10.74 -1.39 -1.12
N SER A 175 -9.51 -1.91 -1.10
CA SER A 175 -9.27 -3.32 -1.36
C SER A 175 -9.79 -4.08 -0.16
N GLY A 176 -10.93 -4.75 -0.34
CA GLY A 176 -11.55 -5.54 0.72
C GLY A 176 -10.56 -6.57 1.26
N ARG A 177 -10.90 -7.14 2.42
CA ARG A 177 -10.07 -8.02 3.27
C ARG A 177 -9.52 -9.30 2.60
N TRP A 178 -9.69 -9.47 1.29
CA TRP A 178 -9.25 -10.59 0.46
C TRP A 178 -8.80 -10.10 -0.91
N GLU A 179 -7.59 -10.46 -1.32
CA GLU A 179 -7.11 -10.29 -2.69
C GLU A 179 -6.99 -11.68 -3.36
N THR A 180 -7.69 -11.90 -4.47
CA THR A 180 -7.59 -13.16 -5.23
C THR A 180 -6.35 -13.13 -6.10
N VAL A 181 -5.41 -14.03 -5.85
CA VAL A 181 -4.14 -14.11 -6.56
C VAL A 181 -3.99 -15.51 -7.16
N MET A 182 -3.54 -15.56 -8.42
CA MET A 182 -3.22 -16.81 -9.10
C MET A 182 -1.92 -17.36 -8.53
N VAL A 183 -2.00 -18.43 -7.74
CA VAL A 183 -0.85 -19.11 -7.15
C VAL A 183 -0.61 -20.40 -7.90
N LEU A 184 0.65 -20.70 -8.23
CA LEU A 184 1.02 -21.96 -8.89
C LEU A 184 0.71 -23.15 -7.97
N ASP A 185 0.15 -24.22 -8.53
CA ASP A 185 -0.31 -25.39 -7.76
C ASP A 185 0.88 -26.10 -7.06
N PRO A 186 0.90 -26.19 -5.71
CA PRO A 186 1.98 -26.84 -4.96
C PRO A 186 2.07 -28.37 -5.17
N ASP A 187 0.99 -29.02 -5.59
CA ASP A 187 0.91 -30.48 -5.73
C ASP A 187 1.12 -30.96 -7.20
N ASP A 188 1.30 -30.04 -8.16
CA ASP A 188 1.57 -30.34 -9.58
C ASP A 188 3.09 -30.31 -9.91
N PRO A 189 3.75 -31.46 -10.16
CA PRO A 189 5.18 -31.46 -10.50
C PRO A 189 5.49 -30.77 -11.83
N GLU A 190 4.53 -30.62 -12.74
CA GLU A 190 4.74 -29.94 -14.02
C GLU A 190 4.61 -28.42 -13.95
N HIS A 191 4.20 -27.84 -12.81
CA HIS A 191 4.12 -26.39 -12.59
C HIS A 191 3.21 -25.64 -13.58
N LYS A 192 2.16 -26.29 -14.11
CA LYS A 192 1.33 -25.73 -15.21
C LYS A 192 0.02 -25.09 -14.74
N HIS A 193 -0.49 -25.49 -13.57
CA HIS A 193 -1.80 -25.06 -13.10
C HIS A 193 -1.72 -23.86 -12.16
N LEU A 194 -2.59 -22.87 -12.38
CA LEU A 194 -2.74 -21.67 -11.56
C LEU A 194 -4.05 -21.77 -10.78
N ILE A 195 -3.96 -21.86 -9.45
CA ILE A 195 -5.09 -21.90 -8.54
C ILE A 195 -5.45 -20.47 -8.10
N GLU A 196 -6.75 -20.12 -8.16
CA GLU A 196 -7.27 -18.91 -7.53
C GLU A 196 -7.21 -19.01 -5.99
N LYS A 197 -6.14 -18.48 -5.38
CA LYS A 197 -6.04 -18.39 -3.92
C LYS A 197 -6.55 -17.03 -3.46
N ARG A 198 -7.60 -17.03 -2.63
CA ARG A 198 -8.00 -15.85 -1.85
C ARG A 198 -7.02 -15.69 -0.70
N ILE A 199 -6.13 -14.72 -0.79
CA ILE A 199 -5.15 -14.39 0.24
C ILE A 199 -5.73 -13.23 1.06
N HIS A 200 -5.59 -13.28 2.40
CA HIS A 200 -5.90 -12.10 3.21
C HIS A 200 -4.95 -10.96 2.84
N LYS A 201 -5.49 -9.76 2.71
CA LYS A 201 -4.69 -8.56 2.51
C LYS A 201 -4.61 -7.81 3.82
N GLU A 202 -3.40 -7.64 4.34
CA GLU A 202 -3.17 -6.81 5.52
C GLU A 202 -3.63 -5.37 5.27
N GLU A 203 -4.41 -4.84 6.21
CA GLU A 203 -4.93 -3.47 6.26
C GLU A 203 -3.88 -2.49 6.82
N TYR A 204 -2.87 -3.03 7.50
CA TYR A 204 -1.64 -2.36 7.95
C TYR A 204 -0.53 -3.41 8.15
N GLU A 205 0.74 -3.03 7.93
CA GLU A 205 1.90 -3.94 8.05
C GLU A 205 1.88 -4.66 9.42
N GLY A 206 1.81 -5.98 9.42
CA GLY A 206 1.80 -6.82 10.61
C GLY A 206 0.41 -7.06 11.24
N GLN A 207 -0.70 -6.82 10.55
CA GLN A 207 -2.03 -7.18 11.02
C GLN A 207 -2.17 -8.69 11.33
N ASP A 208 -1.50 -9.56 10.58
CA ASP A 208 -1.64 -11.02 10.68
C ASP A 208 -0.54 -11.66 11.55
N LEU A 209 0.41 -10.88 12.10
CA LEU A 209 1.48 -11.30 13.03
C LEU A 209 1.01 -12.25 14.14
N TRP A 210 -0.16 -11.94 14.74
CA TRP A 210 -0.70 -12.72 15.84
C TRP A 210 -1.26 -14.07 15.37
N MET A 211 -1.79 -14.17 14.15
CA MET A 211 -2.20 -15.45 13.55
C MET A 211 -0.97 -16.29 13.25
N ASP A 212 0.11 -15.69 12.74
CA ASP A 212 1.36 -16.39 12.46
C ASP A 212 2.05 -16.90 13.75
N MET A 213 1.98 -16.12 14.84
CA MET A 213 2.40 -16.54 16.19
C MET A 213 1.54 -17.66 16.77
N VAL A 214 0.21 -17.61 16.60
CA VAL A 214 -0.71 -18.67 17.07
C VAL A 214 -0.47 -19.97 16.30
N GLU A 215 -0.38 -19.92 14.97
CA GLU A 215 -0.10 -21.09 14.12
C GLU A 215 1.26 -21.75 14.50
N ALA A 216 2.26 -20.94 14.84
CA ALA A 216 3.55 -21.44 15.31
C ALA A 216 3.48 -22.14 16.69
N GLU A 217 2.66 -21.65 17.63
CA GLU A 217 2.48 -22.31 18.93
C GLU A 217 1.59 -23.55 18.82
N GLU A 218 0.55 -23.54 17.98
CA GLU A 218 -0.26 -24.74 17.68
C GLU A 218 0.61 -25.86 17.09
N LYS A 219 1.55 -25.54 16.19
CA LYS A 219 2.53 -26.50 15.66
C LYS A 219 3.43 -27.07 16.75
N ARG A 220 4.00 -26.24 17.64
CA ARG A 220 4.78 -26.73 18.81
C ARG A 220 3.95 -27.61 19.74
N ILE A 221 2.68 -27.29 19.94
CA ILE A 221 1.76 -28.09 20.76
C ILE A 221 1.45 -29.43 20.07
N ALA A 222 1.29 -29.44 18.74
CA ALA A 222 1.12 -30.67 17.97
C ALA A 222 2.37 -31.56 18.00
N GLU A 223 3.57 -30.99 17.85
CA GLU A 223 4.86 -31.69 17.99
C GLU A 223 5.06 -32.29 19.39
N ARG A 224 4.71 -31.53 20.44
CA ARG A 224 4.72 -32.02 21.84
C ARG A 224 3.71 -33.15 22.04
N LYS A 225 2.50 -33.05 21.49
CA LYS A 225 1.49 -34.13 21.54
C LYS A 225 1.95 -35.38 20.77
N ALA A 226 2.56 -35.22 19.60
CA ALA A 226 3.06 -36.34 18.78
C ALA A 226 4.23 -37.08 19.45
N SER A 227 5.16 -36.34 20.07
CA SER A 227 6.28 -36.92 20.84
C SER A 227 5.84 -37.55 22.18
N GLN A 228 4.80 -37.01 22.83
CA GLN A 228 4.14 -37.67 23.96
C GLN A 228 3.41 -38.95 23.52
N ALA A 229 2.72 -38.95 22.38
CA ALA A 229 2.06 -40.14 21.85
C ALA A 229 3.07 -41.25 21.46
N SER A 230 4.20 -40.89 20.83
CA SER A 230 5.22 -41.88 20.44
C SER A 230 5.99 -42.47 21.64
N SER A 231 6.14 -41.71 22.73
CA SER A 231 6.68 -42.24 23.99
C SER A 231 5.66 -43.11 24.74
N ALA A 232 4.37 -42.72 24.78
CA ALA A 232 3.30 -43.52 25.34
C ALA A 232 3.07 -44.86 24.59
N GLY A 233 3.37 -44.90 23.29
CA GLY A 233 3.31 -46.13 22.49
C GLY A 233 4.31 -47.21 22.89
N LYS A 234 5.40 -46.88 23.59
CA LYS A 234 6.46 -47.83 23.97
C LYS A 234 6.24 -48.56 25.31
N SER A 235 5.18 -48.25 26.07
CA SER A 235 5.02 -48.73 27.46
C SER A 235 3.95 -49.80 27.69
N LYS A 236 3.26 -50.31 26.65
CA LYS A 236 2.14 -51.26 26.79
C LYS A 236 2.41 -52.64 26.19
N THR A 237 3.16 -53.48 26.92
CA THR A 237 3.15 -54.94 26.73
C THR A 237 1.87 -55.53 27.31
N PRO A 238 1.04 -56.27 26.53
CA PRO A 238 -0.25 -56.75 27.02
C PRO A 238 -0.12 -58.04 27.84
N LYS A 239 -0.45 -57.99 29.13
CA LYS A 239 -0.67 -59.19 29.96
C LYS A 239 -2.15 -59.59 29.91
N LYS A 240 -2.43 -60.82 29.48
CA LYS A 240 -3.78 -61.37 29.27
C LYS A 240 -4.26 -62.13 30.52
N THR A 241 -5.51 -62.61 30.45
CA THR A 241 -6.17 -63.54 31.40
C THR A 241 -6.67 -62.91 32.71
N ALA A 242 -7.85 -63.21 33.26
CA ALA A 242 -9.23 -63.38 32.75
C ALA A 242 -10.11 -63.86 33.94
N ASP A 243 -11.36 -63.39 34.08
CA ASP A 243 -12.54 -64.27 34.24
C ASP A 243 -13.89 -63.51 34.13
N LYS A 244 -15.01 -64.22 34.35
CA LYS A 244 -16.45 -63.83 34.29
C LYS A 244 -17.21 -64.50 35.47
N PRO A 245 -18.54 -64.36 35.69
CA PRO A 245 -19.56 -63.44 35.14
C PRO A 245 -20.47 -62.81 36.26
N GLU A 246 -21.75 -62.53 35.93
CA GLU A 246 -22.93 -62.21 36.79
C GLU A 246 -23.16 -60.76 37.30
N LYS A 247 -24.40 -60.30 37.60
CA LYS A 247 -25.73 -60.48 36.93
C LYS A 247 -26.78 -59.49 37.50
N GLY A 248 -27.51 -58.78 36.62
CA GLY A 248 -28.79 -58.08 36.94
C GLY A 248 -28.68 -56.73 37.70
N ASP A 249 -29.76 -55.94 37.85
CA ASP A 249 -31.02 -55.87 37.07
C ASP A 249 -31.79 -54.54 37.35
N GLN A 250 -32.55 -54.01 36.38
CA GLN A 250 -33.52 -52.86 36.49
C GLN A 250 -32.92 -51.49 36.98
N ALA A 251 -33.57 -50.31 36.93
CA ALA A 251 -34.46 -49.58 35.99
C ALA A 251 -34.36 -48.05 36.37
N ASP A 252 -34.93 -46.99 35.78
CA ASP A 252 -35.94 -46.72 34.72
C ASP A 252 -35.64 -45.29 34.09
N LYS A 253 -36.67 -44.56 33.62
CA LYS A 253 -36.77 -43.14 33.15
C LYS A 253 -36.02 -42.07 34.00
N ALA A 254 -35.72 -40.86 33.51
CA ALA A 254 -36.47 -39.98 32.59
C ALA A 254 -35.51 -39.08 31.75
N ASP A 255 -35.67 -38.98 30.42
CA ASP A 255 -36.59 -38.11 29.65
C ASP A 255 -36.19 -36.62 29.56
N GLN A 256 -35.84 -36.20 28.35
CA GLN A 256 -36.22 -34.88 27.82
C GLN A 256 -36.11 -34.90 26.28
N SER A 257 -37.20 -34.60 25.57
CA SER A 257 -37.13 -34.38 24.11
C SER A 257 -38.10 -33.33 23.58
N LYS A 258 -37.57 -32.49 22.68
CA LYS A 258 -38.26 -31.66 21.66
C LYS A 258 -39.09 -30.44 22.08
N LYS A 259 -38.85 -29.37 21.30
CA LYS A 259 -39.76 -28.28 20.88
C LYS A 259 -40.18 -27.20 21.91
N SER A 260 -40.59 -26.00 21.48
CA SER A 260 -40.13 -25.11 20.38
C SER A 260 -40.81 -23.71 20.49
N ASP A 261 -40.32 -22.74 19.71
CA ASP A 261 -41.02 -21.53 19.20
C ASP A 261 -41.39 -20.34 20.13
N VAL A 262 -40.61 -19.24 20.00
CA VAL A 262 -41.02 -17.84 19.64
C VAL A 262 -42.25 -17.18 20.34
N PRO A 263 -42.07 -16.01 21.01
CA PRO A 263 -42.29 -14.67 20.42
C PRO A 263 -41.05 -13.75 20.54
N GLU A 264 -40.69 -12.89 19.58
CA GLU A 264 -41.37 -11.70 19.02
C GLU A 264 -41.40 -10.47 19.95
N LYS A 265 -40.78 -9.37 19.50
CA LYS A 265 -41.09 -7.98 19.91
C LYS A 265 -40.58 -6.95 18.90
N ALA A 266 -41.37 -5.91 18.68
CA ALA A 266 -41.01 -4.65 18.01
C ALA A 266 -40.18 -3.76 19.00
N ASP A 267 -39.73 -2.53 18.68
CA ASP A 267 -40.31 -1.55 17.76
C ASP A 267 -39.36 -0.38 17.37
N GLN A 268 -39.79 0.41 16.37
CA GLN A 268 -39.50 1.82 16.09
C GLN A 268 -38.05 2.38 16.08
N SER A 269 -37.65 2.88 14.90
CA SER A 269 -37.26 4.29 14.78
C SER A 269 -37.73 4.85 13.42
N GLU A 270 -38.00 6.16 13.37
CA GLU A 270 -38.92 6.77 12.39
C GLU A 270 -38.23 7.46 11.20
N LYS A 271 -38.95 7.60 10.08
CA LYS A 271 -38.50 8.38 8.91
C LYS A 271 -38.96 9.83 9.02
N ALA A 272 -38.05 10.78 8.83
CA ALA A 272 -38.41 12.17 8.52
C ALA A 272 -38.40 12.42 7.00
N ASP A 273 -39.31 13.26 6.53
CA ASP A 273 -39.72 13.40 5.12
C ASP A 273 -38.64 13.83 4.11
N ALA A 274 -38.88 13.43 2.86
CA ALA A 274 -38.39 14.12 1.67
C ALA A 274 -39.59 14.71 0.91
N LYS A 275 -39.59 16.02 0.64
CA LYS A 275 -40.62 16.67 -0.18
C LYS A 275 -40.18 18.01 -0.78
N ALA A 276 -40.59 18.23 -2.03
CA ALA A 276 -40.44 19.45 -2.85
C ALA A 276 -38.99 19.81 -3.24
#